data_AF-A0A1J7IPM3-F1
#
_entry.id   AF-A0A1J7IPM3-F1
#
_cell.length_a   1.000
_cell.length_b   1.000
_cell.length_c   1.000
_cell.angle_alpha   90.00
_cell.angle_beta   90.00
_cell.angle_gamma   90.00
#
_symmetry.space_group_name_H-M   'P 1'
#
loop_
_entity.id
_entity.type
_entity.pdbx_description
1 polymer ?
#
loop_
_entity_poly.entity_id
_entity_poly.type
_entity_poly.pdbx_seq_one_letter_code
_entity_poly.pdbx_strand_id
1 'polypeptide(L)'
;MAPSTRTSVRYSTYSMTPTVLTSDSATAEIRDIEKGLDRMENKALSQQRVVLNEEKTAYFSKLALGAKLERALDRRMSSQDAVMRKRPRATSEAVLSEKEKA
;
A
#
# COMPACT_ATOMS: atom_id res chain seq x y z
N MET A 1 -17.95 70.16 -18.13
CA MET A 1 -18.03 68.71 -18.46
C MET A 1 -19.27 68.16 -17.78
N ALA A 2 -20.23 67.66 -18.55
CA ALA A 2 -21.48 67.09 -18.01
C ALA A 2 -21.24 65.69 -17.41
N PRO A 3 -21.95 65.28 -16.35
CA PRO A 3 -21.82 63.95 -15.77
C PRO A 3 -22.46 62.90 -16.70
N SER A 4 -21.67 61.90 -17.10
CA SER A 4 -22.11 60.77 -17.93
C SER A 4 -23.03 59.84 -17.11
N THR A 5 -24.33 59.89 -17.36
CA THR A 5 -25.32 58.91 -16.86
C THR A 5 -25.19 57.59 -17.62
N ARG A 6 -24.22 56.75 -17.26
CA ARG A 6 -24.15 55.37 -17.75
C ARG A 6 -25.12 54.50 -16.95
N THR A 7 -26.23 54.09 -17.57
CA THR A 7 -27.21 53.14 -17.04
C THR A 7 -26.76 51.68 -17.18
N SER A 8 -25.49 51.38 -16.89
CA SER A 8 -24.99 50.01 -16.95
C SER A 8 -25.19 49.32 -15.60
N VAL A 9 -26.16 48.42 -15.51
CA VAL A 9 -26.31 47.51 -14.38
C VAL A 9 -25.14 46.52 -14.44
N ARG A 10 -24.14 46.69 -13.57
CA ARG A 10 -23.00 45.78 -13.46
C ARG A 10 -23.43 44.58 -12.61
N TYR A 11 -23.71 43.45 -13.26
CA TYR A 11 -24.08 42.19 -12.61
C TYR A 11 -22.90 41.43 -11.97
N SER A 12 -21.70 41.99 -11.95
CA SER A 12 -20.49 41.33 -11.46
C SER A 12 -19.97 41.99 -10.18
N THR A 13 -20.64 41.72 -9.06
CA THR A 13 -20.07 41.93 -7.72
C THR A 13 -19.59 40.57 -7.23
N TYR A 14 -18.28 40.38 -7.12
CA TYR A 14 -17.71 39.19 -6.49
C TYR A 14 -18.07 39.22 -4.99
N SER A 15 -19.05 38.41 -4.59
CA SER A 15 -19.39 38.18 -3.19
C SER A 15 -18.47 37.11 -2.61
N MET A 16 -17.73 37.46 -1.56
CA MET A 16 -16.87 36.53 -0.79
C MET A 16 -17.66 35.62 0.16
N THR A 17 -18.98 35.79 0.23
CA THR A 17 -19.87 34.91 0.99
C THR A 17 -20.66 34.04 0.03
N PRO A 18 -20.64 32.70 0.16
CA PRO A 18 -21.49 31.84 -0.65
C PRO A 18 -22.95 32.20 -0.35
N THR A 19 -23.65 32.74 -1.34
CA THR A 19 -25.09 32.96 -1.24
C THR A 19 -25.78 31.60 -1.38
N VAL A 20 -26.07 30.97 -0.25
CA VAL A 20 -26.83 29.73 -0.20
C VAL A 20 -28.31 30.08 -0.40
N LEU A 21 -28.73 30.32 -1.64
CA LEU A 21 -30.15 30.40 -2.01
C LEU A 21 -30.68 28.96 -2.11
N THR A 22 -30.81 28.28 -0.98
CA THR A 22 -31.48 26.97 -0.96
C THR A 22 -32.98 27.18 -0.93
N SER A 23 -33.68 26.77 -1.99
CA SER A 23 -35.10 26.47 -1.89
C SER A 23 -35.31 25.29 -0.93
N ASP A 24 -36.49 25.17 -0.30
CA ASP A 24 -36.83 24.01 0.54
C ASP A 24 -36.70 22.66 -0.23
N SER A 25 -36.74 22.69 -1.57
CA SER A 25 -36.45 21.51 -2.41
C SER A 25 -34.98 21.12 -2.36
N ALA A 26 -34.06 22.09 -2.45
CA ALA A 26 -32.62 21.82 -2.43
C ALA A 26 -32.17 21.24 -1.09
N THR A 27 -32.77 21.66 0.03
CA THR A 27 -32.49 21.06 1.34
C THR A 27 -33.10 19.66 1.50
N ALA A 28 -34.26 19.39 0.89
CA ALA A 28 -34.85 18.06 0.86
C ALA A 28 -33.98 17.06 0.08
N GLU A 29 -33.49 17.46 -1.10
CA GLU A 29 -32.60 16.65 -1.93
C GLU A 29 -31.30 16.30 -1.20
N ILE A 30 -30.68 17.27 -0.52
CA ILE A 30 -29.46 17.04 0.28
C ILE A 30 -29.70 15.98 1.37
N ARG A 31 -30.84 16.05 2.07
CA ARG A 31 -31.20 15.08 3.13
C ARG A 31 -31.43 13.68 2.58
N ASP A 32 -31.99 13.56 1.38
CA ASP A 32 -32.23 12.26 0.76
C ASP A 32 -30.93 11.63 0.23
N ILE A 33 -30.00 12.46 -0.27
CA ILE A 33 -28.64 12.03 -0.61
C ILE A 33 -27.89 11.57 0.64
N GLU A 34 -27.96 12.32 1.74
CA GLU A 34 -27.34 11.97 3.02
C GLU A 34 -27.85 10.62 3.53
N LYS A 35 -29.18 10.42 3.56
CA LYS A 35 -29.79 9.13 3.93
C LYS A 35 -29.41 7.99 2.99
N GLY A 36 -29.27 8.26 1.69
CA GLY A 36 -28.82 7.28 0.71
C GLY A 36 -27.38 6.83 0.97
N LEU A 37 -26.50 7.80 1.24
CA LEU A 37 -25.10 7.56 1.53
C LEU A 37 -24.91 6.77 2.84
N ASP A 38 -25.65 7.11 3.89
CA ASP A 38 -25.63 6.40 5.17
C ASP A 38 -26.05 4.93 5.05
N ARG A 39 -26.93 4.60 4.11
CA ARG A 39 -27.34 3.21 3.83
C ARG A 39 -26.33 2.46 2.98
N MET A 40 -25.60 3.18 2.12
CA MET A 40 -24.51 2.61 1.32
C MET A 40 -23.26 2.36 2.15
N GLU A 41 -23.10 3.04 3.29
CA GLU A 41 -21.99 2.83 4.21
C GLU A 41 -22.07 1.43 4.84
N ASN A 42 -21.12 0.57 4.50
CA ASN A 42 -20.97 -0.74 5.14
C ASN A 42 -20.14 -0.61 6.42
N LYS A 43 -20.83 -0.31 7.53
CA LYS A 43 -20.22 -0.12 8.86
C LYS A 43 -19.46 -1.35 9.36
N ALA A 44 -19.85 -2.55 8.95
CA ALA A 44 -19.17 -3.79 9.32
C ALA A 44 -17.77 -3.89 8.68
N LEU A 45 -17.64 -3.49 7.41
CA LEU A 45 -16.33 -3.46 6.72
C LEU A 45 -15.40 -2.39 7.32
N SER A 46 -15.95 -1.23 7.71
CA SER A 46 -15.20 -0.20 8.41
C SER A 46 -14.65 -0.69 9.76
N GLN A 47 -15.44 -1.48 10.49
CA GLN A 47 -15.02 -2.09 11.75
C GLN A 47 -14.00 -3.23 11.57
N GLN A 48 -14.05 -3.94 10.44
CA GLN A 48 -13.11 -5.03 10.15
C GLN A 48 -11.70 -4.53 9.78
N ARG A 49 -11.59 -3.31 9.24
CA ARG A 49 -10.29 -2.72 8.88
C ARG A 49 -9.58 -2.23 10.13
N VAL A 50 -8.71 -3.09 10.67
CA VAL A 50 -7.81 -2.71 11.76
C VAL A 50 -6.74 -1.76 11.21
N VAL A 51 -6.82 -0.48 11.57
CA VAL A 51 -5.71 0.45 11.42
C VAL A 51 -4.78 0.23 12.61
N LEU A 52 -3.58 -0.27 12.33
CA LEU A 52 -2.58 -0.51 13.37
C LEU A 52 -2.00 0.83 13.84
N ASN A 53 -1.75 0.94 15.14
CA ASN A 53 -0.93 2.03 15.67
C ASN A 53 0.54 1.84 15.24
N GLU A 54 1.34 2.89 15.34
CA GLU A 54 2.75 2.87 14.93
C GLU A 54 3.54 1.79 15.68
N GLU A 55 3.28 1.63 16.99
CA GLU A 55 3.92 0.62 17.83
C GLU A 55 3.66 -0.82 17.34
N LYS A 56 2.40 -1.17 17.06
CA LYS A 56 2.06 -2.51 16.53
C LYS A 56 2.67 -2.72 15.16
N THR A 57 2.70 -1.69 14.32
CA THR A 57 3.33 -1.77 12.99
C THR A 57 4.82 -2.04 13.10
N ALA A 58 5.53 -1.37 14.01
CA ALA A 58 6.94 -1.61 14.29
C ALA A 58 7.17 -3.02 14.86
N TYR A 59 6.31 -3.47 15.78
CA TYR A 59 6.37 -4.82 16.34
C TYR A 59 6.23 -5.91 15.27
N PHE A 60 5.22 -5.82 14.40
CA PHE A 60 5.05 -6.77 13.30
C PHE A 60 6.20 -6.73 12.31
N SER A 61 6.76 -5.55 12.04
CA SER A 61 7.94 -5.40 11.18
C SER A 61 9.16 -6.12 11.77
N LYS A 62 9.40 -5.99 13.08
CA LYS A 62 10.47 -6.70 13.79
C LYS A 62 10.25 -8.22 13.76
N LEU A 63 9.04 -8.68 14.01
CA LEU A 63 8.70 -10.10 13.98
C LEU A 63 8.89 -10.70 12.58
N ALA A 64 8.45 -10.00 11.54
CA ALA A 64 8.64 -10.41 10.16
C ALA A 64 10.12 -10.45 9.76
N LEU A 65 10.94 -9.51 10.26
CA LEU A 65 12.39 -9.51 10.01
C LEU A 65 13.06 -10.72 10.66
N GLY A 66 12.72 -11.03 11.92
CA GLY A 66 13.23 -12.21 12.62
C GLY A 66 12.92 -13.50 11.88
N ALA A 67 11.67 -13.70 11.47
CA ALA A 67 11.25 -14.88 10.71
C ALA A 67 11.93 -14.99 9.34
N LYS A 68 12.20 -13.86 8.65
CA LYS A 68 12.95 -13.85 7.39
C LYS A 68 14.41 -14.26 7.60
N LEU A 69 15.02 -13.78 8.68
CA LEU A 69 16.39 -14.11 9.04
C LEU A 69 16.52 -15.59 9.36
N GLU A 70 15.63 -16.13 10.20
CA GLU A 70 15.57 -17.55 10.55
C GLU A 70 15.44 -18.43 9.30
N ARG A 71 14.47 -18.13 8.42
CA ARG A 71 14.32 -18.85 7.14
C ARG A 71 15.55 -18.76 6.24
N ALA A 72 16.23 -17.62 6.23
CA ALA A 72 17.46 -17.44 5.45
C ALA A 72 18.61 -18.28 6.02
N LEU A 73 18.75 -18.31 7.34
CA LEU A 73 19.70 -19.17 8.02
C LEU A 73 19.40 -20.64 7.77
N ASP A 74 18.16 -21.11 7.90
CA ASP A 74 17.78 -22.51 7.64
C ASP A 74 18.16 -22.96 6.23
N ARG A 75 17.95 -22.10 5.22
CA ARG A 75 18.36 -22.39 3.83
C ARG A 75 19.87 -22.51 3.69
N ARG A 76 20.62 -21.63 4.39
CA ARG A 76 22.08 -21.67 4.39
C ARG A 76 22.57 -22.90 5.13
N MET A 77 22.03 -23.20 6.31
CA MET A 77 22.47 -24.29 7.18
C MET A 77 22.10 -25.67 6.63
N SER A 78 20.97 -25.82 5.93
CA SER A 78 20.54 -27.12 5.39
C SER A 78 21.34 -27.63 4.17
N SER A 79 22.19 -26.80 3.56
CA SER A 79 22.98 -27.15 2.36
C SER A 79 24.50 -26.98 2.53
N GLN A 80 24.95 -26.54 3.70
CA GLN A 80 26.38 -26.35 3.99
C GLN A 80 27.06 -27.60 4.53
N ASP A 81 26.31 -28.53 5.12
CA ASP A 81 26.92 -29.72 5.71
C ASP A 81 27.47 -30.64 4.61
N ALA A 82 28.77 -30.93 4.71
CA ALA A 82 29.45 -31.80 3.75
C ALA A 82 28.90 -33.23 3.85
N VAL A 83 28.12 -33.65 2.86
CA VAL A 83 27.68 -35.04 2.74
C VAL A 83 28.80 -35.86 2.12
N MET A 84 29.45 -36.69 2.93
CA MET A 84 30.45 -37.66 2.45
C MET A 84 29.77 -38.67 1.52
N ARG A 85 29.88 -38.46 0.22
CA ARG A 85 29.39 -39.41 -0.80
C ARG A 85 30.49 -40.41 -1.10
N LYS A 86 30.14 -41.70 -1.12
CA LYS A 86 31.05 -42.75 -1.59
C LYS A 86 31.43 -42.43 -3.04
N ARG A 87 32.74 -42.38 -3.32
CA ARG A 87 33.28 -42.15 -4.66
C ARG A 87 32.66 -43.21 -5.60
N PRO A 88 32.03 -42.82 -6.73
CA PRO A 88 31.55 -43.80 -7.69
C PRO A 88 32.72 -44.67 -8.11
N ARG A 89 32.52 -45.99 -8.15
CA ARG A 89 33.54 -46.94 -8.63
C ARG A 89 33.96 -46.46 -10.00
N ALA A 90 35.25 -46.12 -10.16
CA ALA A 90 35.80 -45.77 -11.44
C ALA A 90 35.52 -46.94 -12.39
N THR A 91 34.62 -46.74 -13.35
CA THR A 91 34.66 -47.52 -14.58
C THR A 91 36.01 -47.22 -15.18
N SER A 92 36.85 -48.24 -15.19
CA SER A 92 38.22 -48.26 -15.72
C SER A 92 38.29 -47.55 -17.06
N GLU A 93 38.81 -46.32 -17.09
CA GLU A 93 39.37 -45.65 -18.29
C GLU A 93 39.88 -44.22 -18.01
N ALA A 94 39.68 -43.66 -16.82
CA ALA A 94 40.29 -42.38 -16.43
C ALA A 94 41.34 -42.57 -15.32
N VAL A 95 42.36 -43.39 -15.57
CA VAL A 95 43.65 -43.25 -14.87
C VAL A 95 44.35 -42.08 -15.55
N LEU A 96 44.10 -40.88 -15.05
CA LEU A 96 44.83 -39.68 -15.46
C LEU A 96 46.30 -39.90 -15.11
N SER A 97 47.12 -40.03 -16.13
CA SER A 97 48.58 -40.04 -16.04
C SER A 97 49.04 -38.75 -15.37
N GLU A 98 49.48 -38.81 -14.11
CA GLU A 98 50.31 -37.75 -13.56
C GLU A 98 51.63 -37.77 -14.34
N LYS A 99 51.90 -36.64 -15.01
CA LYS A 99 53.20 -36.37 -15.63
C LYS A 99 54.26 -36.36 -14.55
N GLU A 100 55.13 -37.36 -14.57
CA GLU A 100 56.48 -37.24 -14.05
C GLU A 100 57.19 -36.10 -14.78
N LYS A 101 57.60 -35.06 -14.05
CA LYS A 101 58.73 -34.15 -14.35
C LYS A 101 58.91 -33.10 -13.25
N ALA A 102 59.79 -33.40 -12.30
CA ALA A 102 60.88 -32.56 -11.80
C ALA A 102 61.53 -33.23 -10.57
#